data_AF-A0A9D8BHG4-F1
#
_entry.id   AF-A0A9D8BHG4-F1
#
_cell.length_a   1.000
_cell.length_b   1.000
_cell.length_c   1.000
_cell.angle_alpha   90.00
_cell.angle_beta   90.00
_cell.angle_gamma   90.00
#
_symmetry.space_group_name_H-M   'P 1'
#
loop_
_entity.id
_entity.type
_entity.pdbx_description
1 polymer ?
#
loop_
_entity_poly.entity_id
_entity_poly.type
_entity_poly.pdbx_seq_one_letter_code
_entity_poly.pdbx_strand_id
1 'polypeptide(L)'
;MRFQLILPLAFLAIVFFSSTCSKVSPPSNPFQLHHDDRLWMEKFLKDVMLGESGIYTLFGSKPMTRFPVFCYSEEDYQQAYNEMSEEDKKNAITLTNYDLPQNWEKWQMFQAKFPSGRYLLIKQLIPDYPKEFVLCFADLVKVALCLERHYSLFQRITHQAFDPLKETLSFKDGSPFWDLVLSNSVLAGILYGYGERNAFCFFWKHATNDTLSPCFLDGLKFHFYNHPSSISHTIANFGLPIFASFSELQDPMIELYKKERTEIQQLYKDKDFVEFTLQKLFSSTSEAPIG
;
A
#
# COMPACT_ATOMS: atom_id res chain seq x y z
N MET A 1 -20.85 67.25 17.78
CA MET A 1 -20.52 66.51 16.53
C MET A 1 -19.75 65.19 16.74
N ARG A 2 -19.84 64.50 17.89
CA ARG A 2 -19.19 63.17 18.08
C ARG A 2 -20.14 61.96 17.98
N PHE A 3 -21.44 62.18 17.90
CA PHE A 3 -22.46 61.10 17.86
C PHE A 3 -22.85 60.64 16.44
N GLN A 4 -22.43 61.34 15.37
CA GLN A 4 -22.83 60.98 13.99
C GLN A 4 -21.94 59.90 13.32
N LEU A 5 -20.81 59.53 13.94
CA LEU A 5 -19.87 58.54 13.39
C LEU A 5 -20.08 57.11 13.93
N ILE A 6 -20.86 56.92 15.01
CA ILE A 6 -21.07 55.60 15.63
C ILE A 6 -22.11 54.76 14.86
N LEU A 7 -23.13 55.42 14.29
CA LEU A 7 -24.21 54.75 13.55
C LEU A 7 -23.75 54.01 12.27
N PRO A 8 -22.90 54.59 11.39
CA PRO A 8 -22.45 53.87 10.19
C PRO A 8 -21.52 52.69 10.51
N LEU A 9 -20.72 52.77 11.59
CA LEU A 9 -19.85 51.68 12.05
C LEU A 9 -20.65 50.49 12.61
N ALA A 10 -21.72 50.75 13.36
CA ALA A 10 -22.62 49.70 13.84
C ALA A 10 -23.37 49.01 12.68
N PHE A 11 -23.77 49.77 11.66
CA PHE A 11 -24.44 49.22 10.48
C PHE A 11 -23.50 48.35 9.64
N LEU A 12 -22.24 48.77 9.46
CA LEU A 12 -21.20 47.97 8.80
C LEU A 12 -20.91 46.67 9.55
N ALA A 13 -20.84 46.71 10.88
CA ALA A 13 -20.68 45.49 11.68
C ALA A 13 -21.85 44.51 11.50
N ILE A 14 -23.09 44.99 11.46
CA ILE A 14 -24.28 44.14 11.26
C ILE A 14 -24.31 43.52 9.85
N VAL A 15 -23.86 44.24 8.81
CA VAL A 15 -23.76 43.70 7.44
C VAL A 15 -22.65 42.64 7.34
N PHE A 16 -21.52 42.82 8.04
CA PHE A 16 -20.45 41.81 8.10
C PHE A 16 -20.85 40.57 8.91
N PHE A 17 -21.63 40.71 9.98
CA PHE A 17 -22.13 39.59 10.76
C PHE A 17 -23.29 38.84 10.11
N SER A 18 -24.08 39.48 9.24
CA SER A 18 -25.18 38.80 8.52
C SER A 18 -24.72 38.08 7.24
N SER A 19 -23.55 38.44 6.69
CA SER A 19 -23.01 37.83 5.47
C SER A 19 -22.15 36.57 5.72
N THR A 20 -21.91 36.19 6.97
CA THR A 20 -21.07 35.04 7.36
C THR A 20 -21.86 33.78 7.77
N CYS A 21 -23.19 33.80 7.68
CA CYS A 21 -24.05 32.64 7.97
C CYS A 21 -24.67 31.97 6.73
N SER A 22 -24.02 32.09 5.57
CA SER A 22 -24.28 31.13 4.49
C SER A 22 -23.74 29.78 4.96
N LYS A 23 -24.64 28.89 5.43
CA LYS A 23 -24.35 27.47 5.63
C LYS A 23 -23.87 26.93 4.28
N VAL A 24 -22.56 26.95 4.06
CA VAL A 24 -21.96 26.23 2.95
C VAL A 24 -22.31 24.77 3.22
N SER A 25 -23.26 24.26 2.45
CA SER A 25 -23.58 22.83 2.46
C SER A 25 -22.25 22.09 2.35
N PRO A 26 -21.97 21.12 3.24
CA PRO A 26 -20.73 20.38 3.16
C PRO A 26 -20.59 19.87 1.73
N PRO A 27 -19.42 20.08 1.08
CA PRO A 27 -19.25 19.66 -0.30
C PRO A 27 -19.64 18.18 -0.40
N SER A 28 -20.52 17.88 -1.35
CA SER A 28 -20.96 16.51 -1.61
C SER A 28 -19.72 15.63 -1.74
N ASN A 29 -19.67 14.51 -1.01
CA ASN A 29 -18.56 13.57 -1.07
C ASN A 29 -18.29 13.24 -2.56
N PRO A 30 -17.11 13.58 -3.12
CA PRO A 30 -16.82 13.37 -4.54
C PRO A 30 -16.80 11.88 -4.92
N PHE A 31 -16.79 10.99 -3.93
CA PHE A 31 -16.80 9.54 -4.09
C PHE A 31 -18.18 8.94 -3.81
N GLN A 32 -19.27 9.64 -4.14
CA GLN A 32 -20.61 9.06 -4.03
C GLN A 32 -20.77 7.90 -5.03
N LEU A 33 -20.71 6.66 -4.53
CA LEU A 33 -20.82 5.43 -5.32
C LEU A 33 -22.26 4.93 -5.38
N HIS A 34 -22.65 4.31 -6.51
CA HIS A 34 -23.84 3.48 -6.56
C HIS A 34 -23.67 2.23 -5.68
N HIS A 35 -24.77 1.59 -5.30
CA HIS A 35 -24.75 0.44 -4.38
C HIS A 35 -23.82 -0.68 -4.88
N ASP A 36 -23.98 -1.10 -6.13
CA ASP A 36 -23.16 -2.17 -6.73
C ASP A 36 -21.70 -1.75 -6.84
N ASP A 37 -21.43 -0.47 -7.12
CA ASP A 37 -20.07 0.05 -7.18
C ASP A 37 -19.38 0.02 -5.82
N ARG A 38 -20.14 0.32 -4.77
CA ARG A 38 -19.64 0.27 -3.39
C ARG A 38 -19.25 -1.15 -2.99
N LEU A 39 -20.04 -2.16 -3.36
CA LEU A 39 -19.77 -3.55 -2.97
C LEU A 39 -18.46 -4.07 -3.55
N TRP A 40 -18.23 -3.91 -4.85
CA TRP A 40 -16.98 -4.38 -5.46
C TRP A 40 -15.79 -3.53 -5.01
N MET A 41 -15.98 -2.22 -4.82
CA MET A 41 -14.93 -1.31 -4.33
C MET A 41 -14.50 -1.68 -2.91
N GLU A 42 -15.46 -1.97 -2.03
CA GLU A 42 -15.17 -2.39 -0.66
C GLU A 42 -14.35 -3.68 -0.64
N LYS A 43 -14.73 -4.67 -1.46
CA LYS A 43 -14.00 -5.93 -1.59
C LYS A 43 -12.57 -5.67 -2.09
N PHE A 44 -12.43 -4.96 -3.20
CA PHE A 44 -11.13 -4.59 -3.76
C PHE A 44 -10.23 -3.88 -2.74
N LEU A 45 -10.75 -2.88 -2.03
CA LEU A 45 -9.98 -2.15 -1.03
C LEU A 45 -9.64 -3.01 0.18
N LYS A 46 -10.51 -3.93 0.61
CA LYS A 46 -10.19 -4.88 1.69
C LYS A 46 -9.06 -5.81 1.28
N ASP A 47 -9.11 -6.36 0.08
CA ASP A 47 -8.07 -7.26 -0.44
C ASP A 47 -6.72 -6.55 -0.50
N VAL A 48 -6.67 -5.39 -1.17
CA VAL A 48 -5.42 -4.62 -1.34
C VAL A 48 -4.91 -4.01 -0.04
N MET A 49 -5.78 -3.37 0.74
CA MET A 49 -5.36 -2.59 1.91
C MET A 49 -5.15 -3.47 3.13
N LEU A 50 -6.07 -4.41 3.39
CA LEU A 50 -6.07 -5.20 4.63
C LEU A 50 -5.47 -6.60 4.44
N GLY A 51 -5.78 -7.26 3.33
CA GLY A 51 -5.21 -8.56 2.99
C GLY A 51 -3.73 -8.44 2.65
N GLU A 52 -3.39 -7.54 1.74
CA GLU A 52 -2.04 -7.40 1.20
C GLU A 52 -1.21 -6.32 1.89
N SER A 53 -1.63 -5.85 3.07
CA SER A 53 -0.94 -4.84 3.88
C SER A 53 -0.77 -3.46 3.20
N GLY A 54 -1.54 -3.15 2.15
CA GLY A 54 -1.53 -1.83 1.50
C GLY A 54 -1.88 -0.67 2.44
N ILE A 55 -2.63 -0.93 3.51
CA ILE A 55 -3.01 0.10 4.49
C ILE A 55 -1.81 0.74 5.20
N TYR A 56 -0.71 -0.01 5.39
CA TYR A 56 0.54 0.53 5.95
C TYR A 56 1.27 1.43 4.95
N THR A 57 1.08 1.22 3.65
CA THR A 57 1.58 2.14 2.62
C THR A 57 0.75 3.43 2.60
N LEU A 58 -0.56 3.32 2.75
CA LEU A 58 -1.50 4.44 2.74
C LEU A 58 -1.40 5.34 3.99
N PHE A 59 -1.24 4.75 5.18
CA PHE A 59 -1.26 5.49 6.45
C PHE A 59 0.03 5.37 7.27
N GLY A 60 0.76 4.28 7.13
CA GLY A 60 1.96 3.99 7.92
C GLY A 60 3.26 4.44 7.26
N SER A 61 4.35 3.79 7.63
CA SER A 61 5.71 4.10 7.16
C SER A 61 6.14 3.34 5.91
N LYS A 62 5.41 2.30 5.50
CA LYS A 62 5.79 1.42 4.38
C LYS A 62 5.84 2.20 3.06
N PRO A 63 6.97 2.21 2.32
CA PRO A 63 7.04 2.93 1.04
C PRO A 63 6.20 2.27 -0.06
N MET A 64 6.22 0.94 -0.11
CA MET A 64 5.64 0.17 -1.20
C MET A 64 5.09 -1.18 -0.72
N THR A 65 3.93 -1.56 -1.22
CA THR A 65 3.33 -2.89 -1.12
C THR A 65 3.32 -3.52 -2.51
N ARG A 66 3.84 -4.75 -2.62
CA ARG A 66 3.88 -5.50 -3.88
C ARG A 66 3.42 -6.93 -3.62
N PHE A 67 2.45 -7.42 -4.38
CA PHE A 67 1.89 -8.76 -4.20
C PHE A 67 1.45 -9.39 -5.52
N PRO A 68 1.61 -10.72 -5.67
CA PRO A 68 1.16 -11.44 -6.85
C PRO A 68 -0.36 -11.57 -6.86
N VAL A 69 -0.93 -11.56 -8.06
CA VAL A 69 -2.34 -11.80 -8.34
C VAL A 69 -2.43 -12.91 -9.37
N PHE A 70 -3.13 -13.97 -9.00
CA PHE A 70 -3.32 -15.16 -9.82
C PHE A 70 -4.64 -15.09 -10.58
N CYS A 71 -4.60 -15.36 -11.88
CA CYS A 71 -5.73 -15.33 -12.82
C CYS A 71 -6.14 -16.75 -13.26
N TYR A 72 -6.04 -17.72 -12.36
CA TYR A 72 -6.46 -19.09 -12.66
C TYR A 72 -7.98 -19.19 -12.69
N SER A 73 -8.51 -19.91 -13.69
CA SER A 73 -9.93 -20.26 -13.72
C SER A 73 -10.24 -21.35 -12.69
N GLU A 74 -11.52 -21.61 -12.43
CA GLU A 74 -11.92 -22.71 -11.55
C GLU A 74 -11.45 -24.06 -12.10
N GLU A 75 -11.44 -24.23 -13.43
CA GLU A 75 -10.89 -25.41 -14.09
C GLU A 75 -9.38 -25.55 -13.87
N ASP A 76 -8.63 -24.45 -13.94
CA ASP A 76 -7.18 -24.46 -13.65
C ASP A 76 -6.91 -24.92 -12.21
N TYR A 77 -7.66 -24.38 -11.24
CA TYR A 77 -7.54 -24.78 -9.84
C TYR A 77 -7.90 -26.24 -9.64
N GLN A 78 -8.99 -26.71 -10.26
CA GLN A 78 -9.42 -28.09 -10.13
C GLN A 78 -8.40 -29.05 -10.74
N GLN A 79 -7.81 -28.69 -11.89
CA GLN A 79 -6.74 -29.48 -12.49
C GLN A 79 -5.52 -29.53 -11.56
N ALA A 80 -5.02 -28.39 -11.10
CA ALA A 80 -3.86 -28.33 -10.19
C ALA A 80 -4.13 -29.12 -8.90
N TYR A 81 -5.32 -28.97 -8.31
CA TYR A 81 -5.73 -29.72 -7.13
C TYR A 81 -5.74 -31.23 -7.36
N ASN A 82 -6.21 -31.69 -8.52
CA ASN A 82 -6.24 -33.12 -8.85
C ASN A 82 -4.83 -33.72 -9.01
N GLU A 83 -3.87 -32.92 -9.48
CA GLU A 83 -2.47 -33.30 -9.68
C GLU A 83 -1.65 -33.29 -8.37
N MET A 84 -2.13 -32.63 -7.32
CA MET A 84 -1.49 -32.58 -6.00
C MET A 84 -1.46 -33.95 -5.30
N SER A 85 -0.46 -34.15 -4.45
CA SER A 85 -0.42 -35.29 -3.54
C SER A 85 -1.58 -35.22 -2.53
N GLU A 86 -1.98 -36.35 -1.95
CA GLU A 86 -3.02 -36.37 -0.90
C GLU A 86 -2.62 -35.60 0.37
N GLU A 87 -1.31 -35.43 0.62
CA GLU A 87 -0.80 -34.58 1.70
C GLU A 87 -0.99 -33.11 1.36
N ASP A 88 -0.63 -32.69 0.15
CA ASP A 88 -0.80 -31.31 -0.31
C ASP A 88 -2.27 -30.93 -0.40
N LYS A 89 -3.15 -31.82 -0.86
CA LYS A 89 -4.60 -31.60 -0.90
C LYS A 89 -5.20 -31.31 0.48
N LYS A 90 -4.70 -31.95 1.54
CA LYS A 90 -5.14 -31.69 2.93
C LYS A 90 -4.75 -30.30 3.42
N ASN A 91 -3.67 -29.75 2.88
CA ASN A 91 -3.15 -28.43 3.22
C ASN A 91 -3.53 -27.36 2.19
N ALA A 92 -4.15 -27.74 1.08
CA ALA A 92 -4.52 -26.84 0.00
C ALA A 92 -5.60 -25.87 0.46
N ILE A 93 -5.33 -24.58 0.30
CA ILE A 93 -6.31 -23.53 0.53
C ILE A 93 -7.13 -23.39 -0.75
N THR A 94 -8.39 -23.83 -0.73
CA THR A 94 -9.33 -23.54 -1.81
C THR A 94 -9.75 -22.07 -1.77
N LEU A 95 -9.20 -21.28 -2.67
CA LEU A 95 -9.61 -19.89 -2.90
C LEU A 95 -10.89 -19.85 -3.74
N THR A 96 -12.03 -20.10 -3.10
CA THR A 96 -13.33 -19.90 -3.78
C THR A 96 -13.61 -18.40 -3.94
N ASN A 97 -13.99 -17.95 -5.14
CA ASN A 97 -14.43 -16.58 -5.43
C ASN A 97 -13.34 -15.49 -5.39
N TYR A 98 -12.14 -15.80 -5.88
CA TYR A 98 -11.10 -14.78 -6.11
C TYR A 98 -11.44 -13.92 -7.34
N ASP A 99 -11.95 -12.71 -7.10
CA ASP A 99 -12.40 -11.79 -8.15
C ASP A 99 -11.52 -10.54 -8.30
N LEU A 100 -10.35 -10.53 -7.65
CA LEU A 100 -9.42 -9.42 -7.73
C LEU A 100 -9.01 -9.08 -9.18
N PRO A 101 -8.78 -10.06 -10.08
CA PRO A 101 -8.52 -9.77 -11.50
C PRO A 101 -9.64 -8.99 -12.18
N GLN A 102 -10.90 -9.34 -11.92
CA GLN A 102 -12.09 -8.69 -12.50
C GLN A 102 -12.31 -7.31 -11.87
N ASN A 103 -12.11 -7.20 -10.55
CA ASN A 103 -12.23 -5.93 -9.82
C ASN A 103 -11.11 -4.94 -10.19
N TRP A 104 -9.95 -5.43 -10.64
CA TRP A 104 -8.86 -4.58 -11.13
C TRP A 104 -9.27 -3.72 -12.31
N GLU A 105 -9.98 -4.27 -13.31
CA GLU A 105 -10.42 -3.51 -14.48
C GLU A 105 -11.39 -2.37 -14.08
N LYS A 106 -12.30 -2.67 -13.14
CA LYS A 106 -13.20 -1.66 -12.55
C LYS A 106 -12.43 -0.59 -11.79
N TRP A 107 -11.42 -0.99 -11.02
CA TRP A 107 -10.53 -0.07 -10.32
C TRP A 107 -9.82 0.87 -11.30
N GLN A 108 -9.26 0.37 -12.41
CA GLN A 108 -8.58 1.22 -13.40
C GLN A 108 -9.51 2.29 -13.99
N MET A 109 -10.75 1.90 -14.34
CA MET A 109 -11.76 2.85 -14.82
C MET A 109 -12.13 3.90 -13.77
N PHE A 110 -12.18 3.51 -12.50
CA PHE A 110 -12.45 4.42 -11.39
C PHE A 110 -11.27 5.38 -11.16
N GLN A 111 -10.04 4.86 -11.05
CA GLN A 111 -8.82 5.63 -10.81
C GLN A 111 -8.56 6.66 -11.91
N ALA A 112 -8.89 6.36 -13.17
CA ALA A 112 -8.76 7.30 -14.28
C ALA A 112 -9.58 8.60 -14.08
N LYS A 113 -10.67 8.55 -13.30
CA LYS A 113 -11.50 9.72 -12.96
C LYS A 113 -10.91 10.55 -11.82
N PHE A 114 -10.01 9.97 -11.03
CA PHE A 114 -9.42 10.57 -9.84
C PHE A 114 -7.91 10.33 -9.84
N PRO A 115 -7.13 11.09 -10.63
CA PRO A 115 -5.69 10.93 -10.61
C PRO A 115 -5.13 11.30 -9.22
N SER A 116 -4.28 10.42 -8.67
CA SER A 116 -3.50 10.70 -7.45
C SER A 116 -2.06 11.03 -7.85
N GLY A 117 -1.54 12.17 -7.42
CA GLY A 117 -0.14 12.54 -7.62
C GLY A 117 0.80 11.88 -6.60
N ARG A 118 0.27 11.38 -5.48
CA ARG A 118 1.07 10.81 -4.39
C ARG A 118 1.10 9.30 -4.39
N TYR A 119 -0.05 8.67 -4.63
CA TYR A 119 -0.15 7.22 -4.58
C TYR A 119 -0.24 6.64 -5.98
N LEU A 120 0.55 5.60 -6.21
CA LEU A 120 0.57 4.87 -7.46
C LEU A 120 0.14 3.44 -7.20
N LEU A 121 -0.90 2.98 -7.90
CA LEU A 121 -1.30 1.59 -7.91
C LEU A 121 -1.27 1.10 -9.36
N ILE A 122 -0.34 0.20 -9.67
CA ILE A 122 -0.08 -0.29 -11.03
C ILE A 122 -0.06 -1.82 -11.09
N LYS A 123 -0.34 -2.33 -12.29
CA LYS A 123 -0.22 -3.74 -12.66
C LYS A 123 1.06 -3.94 -13.47
N GLN A 124 1.88 -4.89 -13.05
CA GLN A 124 3.09 -5.36 -13.74
C GLN A 124 2.85 -6.78 -14.24
N LEU A 125 3.01 -7.02 -15.54
CA LEU A 125 2.92 -8.36 -16.10
C LEU A 125 4.21 -9.13 -15.82
N ILE A 126 4.10 -10.44 -15.62
CA ILE A 126 5.25 -11.33 -15.51
C ILE A 126 5.39 -12.07 -16.84
N PRO A 127 6.41 -11.80 -17.67
CA PRO A 127 6.49 -12.34 -19.03
C PRO A 127 6.35 -13.86 -19.13
N ASP A 128 6.95 -14.58 -18.19
CA ASP A 128 6.98 -16.05 -18.19
C ASP A 128 5.73 -16.69 -17.57
N TYR A 129 4.83 -15.89 -16.98
CA TYR A 129 3.67 -16.36 -16.23
C TYR A 129 2.41 -15.57 -16.65
N PRO A 130 1.79 -15.88 -17.81
CA PRO A 130 0.70 -15.09 -18.37
C PRO A 130 -0.59 -15.10 -17.54
N LYS A 131 -0.74 -16.09 -16.64
CA LYS A 131 -1.84 -16.18 -15.67
C LYS A 131 -1.52 -15.49 -14.34
N GLU A 132 -0.43 -14.73 -14.28
CA GLU A 132 0.00 -14.03 -13.09
C GLU A 132 0.36 -12.59 -13.44
N PHE A 133 0.03 -11.69 -12.53
CA PHE A 133 0.56 -10.33 -12.57
C PHE A 133 0.85 -9.88 -11.16
N VAL A 134 1.60 -8.80 -11.04
CA VAL A 134 1.91 -8.19 -9.75
C VAL A 134 1.20 -6.86 -9.64
N LEU A 135 0.50 -6.65 -8.54
CA LEU A 135 0.06 -5.32 -8.15
C LEU A 135 1.13 -4.66 -7.29
N CYS A 136 1.41 -3.42 -7.63
CA CYS A 136 2.34 -2.58 -6.88
C CYS A 136 1.61 -1.31 -6.43
N PHE A 137 1.50 -1.14 -5.12
CA PHE A 137 0.95 0.04 -4.46
C PHE A 137 2.08 0.82 -3.78
N ALA A 138 2.31 2.07 -4.17
CA ALA A 138 3.42 2.89 -3.70
C ALA A 138 2.96 4.27 -3.22
N ASP A 139 3.53 4.76 -2.12
CA ASP A 139 3.52 6.17 -1.74
C ASP A 139 4.78 6.83 -2.32
N LEU A 140 4.63 7.54 -3.44
CA LEU A 140 5.76 8.07 -4.22
C LEU A 140 6.67 8.97 -3.36
N VAL A 141 6.10 9.74 -2.43
CA VAL A 141 6.90 10.58 -1.53
C VAL A 141 7.79 9.72 -0.65
N LYS A 142 7.25 8.63 -0.07
CA LYS A 142 8.03 7.73 0.78
C LYS A 142 9.05 6.92 -0.02
N VAL A 143 8.73 6.53 -1.25
CA VAL A 143 9.67 5.87 -2.15
C VAL A 143 10.86 6.78 -2.43
N ALA A 144 10.64 8.03 -2.82
CA ALA A 144 11.72 8.99 -3.07
C ALA A 144 12.59 9.23 -1.82
N LEU A 145 11.97 9.42 -0.65
CA LEU A 145 12.69 9.58 0.61
C LEU A 145 13.48 8.33 1.01
N CYS A 146 12.96 7.14 0.71
CA CYS A 146 13.65 5.88 0.96
C CYS A 146 14.88 5.74 0.06
N LEU A 147 14.73 6.04 -1.23
CA LEU A 147 15.82 6.04 -2.21
C LEU A 147 16.92 7.03 -1.82
N GLU A 148 16.55 8.26 -1.42
CA GLU A 148 17.49 9.29 -0.95
C GLU A 148 18.25 8.81 0.30
N ARG A 149 17.53 8.32 1.31
CA ARG A 149 18.12 7.83 2.57
C ARG A 149 19.13 6.71 2.34
N HIS A 150 18.86 5.83 1.39
CA HIS A 150 19.68 4.65 1.09
C HIS A 150 20.47 4.80 -0.22
N TYR A 151 20.70 6.04 -0.68
CA TYR A 151 21.28 6.33 -2.00
C TYR A 151 22.56 5.55 -2.29
N SER A 152 23.55 5.62 -1.38
CA SER A 152 24.84 4.94 -1.55
C SER A 152 24.72 3.42 -1.65
N LEU A 153 23.75 2.82 -0.96
CA LEU A 153 23.50 1.38 -1.01
C LEU A 153 22.89 0.99 -2.36
N PHE A 154 21.85 1.71 -2.80
CA PHE A 154 21.21 1.48 -4.08
C PHE A 154 22.21 1.65 -5.22
N GLN A 155 22.96 2.76 -5.25
CA GLN A 155 23.98 3.03 -6.27
C GLN A 155 25.05 1.93 -6.32
N ARG A 156 25.49 1.46 -5.15
CA ARG A 156 26.51 0.40 -5.06
C ARG A 156 26.02 -0.93 -5.62
N ILE A 157 24.77 -1.31 -5.36
CA ILE A 157 24.20 -2.59 -5.80
C ILE A 157 23.78 -2.55 -7.26
N THR A 158 23.18 -1.44 -7.72
CA THR A 158 22.76 -1.29 -9.13
C THR A 158 23.91 -0.92 -10.06
N HIS A 159 25.05 -0.47 -9.50
CA HIS A 159 26.19 0.11 -10.23
C HIS A 159 25.82 1.32 -11.09
N GLN A 160 24.76 2.04 -10.72
CA GLN A 160 24.24 3.17 -11.48
C GLN A 160 24.01 4.36 -10.54
N ALA A 161 24.53 5.53 -10.91
CA ALA A 161 24.09 6.79 -10.30
C ALA A 161 22.67 7.10 -10.78
N PHE A 162 21.84 7.65 -9.91
CA PHE A 162 20.45 7.93 -10.21
C PHE A 162 19.98 9.20 -9.50
N ASP A 163 18.80 9.69 -9.86
CA ASP A 163 18.12 10.76 -9.13
C ASP A 163 16.87 10.17 -8.45
N PRO A 164 16.78 10.16 -7.11
CA PRO A 164 15.69 9.51 -6.39
C PRO A 164 14.30 9.99 -6.81
N LEU A 165 14.12 11.28 -7.07
CA LEU A 165 12.83 11.84 -7.47
C LEU A 165 12.49 11.43 -8.91
N LYS A 166 13.45 11.56 -9.83
CA LYS A 166 13.28 11.18 -11.23
C LYS A 166 12.92 9.70 -11.36
N GLU A 167 13.64 8.81 -10.69
CA GLU A 167 13.36 7.37 -10.75
C GLU A 167 12.01 7.03 -10.11
N THR A 168 11.64 7.70 -9.02
CA THR A 168 10.31 7.53 -8.43
C THR A 168 9.19 7.92 -9.39
N LEU A 169 9.32 9.04 -10.10
CA LEU A 169 8.31 9.52 -11.05
C LEU A 169 8.25 8.67 -12.33
N SER A 170 9.36 8.04 -12.72
CA SER A 170 9.42 7.11 -13.86
C SER A 170 8.96 5.69 -13.53
N PHE A 171 8.59 5.41 -12.26
CA PHE A 171 8.27 4.05 -11.82
C PHE A 171 7.15 3.39 -12.63
N LYS A 172 6.12 4.18 -12.97
CA LYS A 172 4.99 3.72 -13.81
C LYS A 172 5.40 3.34 -15.23
N ASP A 173 6.53 3.85 -15.73
CA ASP A 173 6.99 3.67 -17.10
C ASP A 173 7.89 2.44 -17.25
N GLY A 174 8.21 1.75 -16.13
CA GLY A 174 9.03 0.54 -16.14
C GLY A 174 10.49 0.81 -16.49
N SER A 175 11.14 1.77 -15.82
CA SER A 175 12.56 2.06 -16.08
C SER A 175 13.44 0.85 -15.73
N PRO A 176 14.55 0.60 -16.47
CA PRO A 176 15.47 -0.51 -16.16
C PRO A 176 16.08 -0.44 -14.75
N PHE A 177 16.12 0.74 -14.14
CA PHE A 177 16.52 0.91 -12.74
C PHE A 177 15.61 0.09 -11.81
N TRP A 178 14.30 0.08 -12.06
CA TRP A 178 13.35 -0.65 -11.23
C TRP A 178 13.44 -2.16 -11.39
N ASP A 179 13.81 -2.66 -12.57
CA ASP A 179 14.08 -4.08 -12.76
C ASP A 179 15.26 -4.53 -11.90
N LEU A 180 16.33 -3.73 -11.84
CA LEU A 180 17.50 -3.99 -10.99
C LEU A 180 17.15 -3.92 -9.49
N VAL A 181 16.34 -2.93 -9.09
CA VAL A 181 15.92 -2.75 -7.71
C VAL A 181 15.00 -3.88 -7.25
N LEU A 182 13.99 -4.22 -8.03
CA LEU A 182 12.97 -5.20 -7.64
C LEU A 182 13.44 -6.65 -7.79
N SER A 183 14.46 -6.92 -8.62
CA SER A 183 15.11 -8.24 -8.69
C SER A 183 16.12 -8.47 -7.56
N ASN A 184 16.56 -7.41 -6.87
CA ASN A 184 17.45 -7.54 -5.71
C ASN A 184 16.66 -7.56 -4.40
N SER A 185 16.68 -8.69 -3.68
CA SER A 185 15.88 -8.85 -2.46
C SER A 185 16.26 -7.90 -1.31
N VAL A 186 17.50 -7.39 -1.26
CA VAL A 186 17.90 -6.36 -0.28
C VAL A 186 17.21 -5.04 -0.58
N LEU A 187 17.34 -4.57 -1.83
CA LEU A 187 16.76 -3.28 -2.24
C LEU A 187 15.23 -3.31 -2.19
N ALA A 188 14.63 -4.40 -2.68
CA ALA A 188 13.19 -4.62 -2.61
C ALA A 188 12.70 -4.70 -1.15
N GLY A 189 13.40 -5.43 -0.27
CA GLY A 189 13.04 -5.55 1.15
C GLY A 189 13.06 -4.20 1.89
N ILE A 190 14.00 -3.32 1.55
CA ILE A 190 14.04 -1.95 2.09
C ILE A 190 12.80 -1.16 1.65
N LEU A 191 12.43 -1.22 0.36
CA LEU A 191 11.24 -0.55 -0.18
C LEU A 191 9.93 -1.13 0.36
N TYR A 192 9.90 -2.40 0.72
CA TYR A 192 8.75 -3.04 1.38
C TYR A 192 8.67 -2.72 2.88
N GLY A 193 9.60 -1.90 3.38
CA GLY A 193 9.61 -1.45 4.76
C GLY A 193 10.03 -2.54 5.75
N TYR A 194 10.88 -3.49 5.33
CA TYR A 194 11.45 -4.46 6.27
C TYR A 194 12.69 -3.92 7.00
N GLY A 195 13.20 -2.77 6.57
CA GLY A 195 14.43 -2.20 7.07
C GLY A 195 15.66 -2.92 6.53
N GLU A 196 16.79 -2.20 6.55
CA GLU A 196 18.04 -2.66 5.93
C GLU A 196 18.54 -3.99 6.53
N ARG A 197 18.53 -4.11 7.86
CA ARG A 197 19.02 -5.30 8.56
C ARG A 197 18.28 -6.57 8.14
N ASN A 198 16.94 -6.57 8.18
CA ASN A 198 16.17 -7.75 7.79
C ASN A 198 16.31 -8.06 6.30
N ALA A 199 16.38 -7.03 5.45
CA ALA A 199 16.56 -7.23 4.02
C ALA A 199 17.89 -7.97 3.73
N PHE A 200 18.97 -7.61 4.42
CA PHE A 200 20.24 -8.35 4.33
C PHE A 200 20.17 -9.75 4.92
N CYS A 201 19.55 -9.93 6.09
CA CYS A 201 19.39 -11.26 6.69
C CYS A 201 18.59 -12.20 5.78
N PHE A 202 17.52 -11.70 5.16
CA PHE A 202 16.73 -12.45 4.18
C PHE A 202 17.58 -12.83 2.97
N PHE A 203 18.31 -11.87 2.40
CA PHE A 203 19.21 -12.12 1.28
C PHE A 203 20.26 -13.19 1.62
N TRP A 204 20.92 -13.10 2.76
CA TRP A 204 21.94 -14.07 3.16
C TRP A 204 21.38 -15.46 3.44
N LYS A 205 20.17 -15.57 3.99
CA LYS A 205 19.52 -16.87 4.22
C LYS A 205 19.17 -17.61 2.93
N HIS A 206 18.79 -16.86 1.90
CA HIS A 206 18.32 -17.43 0.63
C HIS A 206 19.35 -17.34 -0.51
N ALA A 207 20.50 -16.71 -0.28
CA ALA A 207 21.60 -16.72 -1.22
C ALA A 207 22.13 -18.15 -1.36
N THR A 208 22.07 -18.69 -2.56
CA THR A 208 22.50 -20.05 -2.91
C THR A 208 24.02 -20.24 -2.93
N ASN A 209 24.79 -19.27 -2.42
CA ASN A 209 26.25 -19.35 -2.41
C ASN A 209 26.73 -20.08 -1.14
N ASP A 210 27.41 -21.22 -1.36
CA ASP A 210 28.07 -22.07 -0.35
C ASP A 210 29.13 -21.35 0.52
N THR A 211 29.37 -20.05 0.30
CA THR A 211 30.40 -19.27 1.00
C THR A 211 29.91 -18.61 2.28
N LEU A 212 28.59 -18.55 2.53
CA LEU A 212 28.05 -18.07 3.78
C LEU A 212 28.02 -19.21 4.80
N SER A 213 28.69 -19.01 5.94
CA SER A 213 28.80 -20.05 6.98
C SER A 213 27.41 -20.51 7.44
N PRO A 214 27.05 -21.79 7.24
CA PRO A 214 25.79 -22.36 7.72
C PRO A 214 25.56 -22.09 9.22
N CYS A 215 26.63 -21.98 9.99
CA CYS A 215 26.61 -21.68 11.42
C CYS A 215 25.97 -20.33 11.77
N PHE A 216 26.05 -19.32 10.90
CA PHE A 216 25.38 -18.03 11.13
C PHE A 216 23.88 -18.13 10.87
N LEU A 217 23.48 -18.91 9.85
CA LEU A 217 22.09 -19.03 9.42
C LEU A 217 21.28 -19.97 10.31
N ASP A 218 21.89 -21.07 10.78
CA ASP A 218 21.25 -22.06 11.67
C ASP A 218 20.96 -21.49 13.07
N GLY A 219 21.67 -20.43 13.47
CA GLY A 219 21.43 -19.70 14.72
C GLY A 219 20.34 -18.63 14.63
N LEU A 220 19.89 -18.24 13.43
CA LEU A 220 18.86 -17.22 13.27
C LEU A 220 17.48 -17.86 13.42
N LYS A 221 16.92 -17.77 14.63
CA LYS A 221 15.50 -18.07 14.85
C LYS A 221 14.67 -17.20 13.91
N PHE A 222 13.77 -17.87 13.21
CA PHE A 222 13.00 -17.28 12.14
C PHE A 222 11.52 -17.38 12.47
N HIS A 223 10.85 -16.24 12.47
CA HIS A 223 9.42 -16.16 12.75
C HIS A 223 8.71 -15.57 11.54
N PHE A 224 7.90 -16.39 10.89
CA PHE A 224 6.90 -15.92 9.94
C PHE A 224 5.69 -15.39 10.71
N TYR A 225 5.39 -14.13 10.52
CA TYR A 225 4.12 -13.56 10.95
C TYR A 225 3.12 -13.76 9.82
N ASN A 226 2.50 -14.95 9.80
CA ASN A 226 1.48 -15.28 8.81
C ASN A 226 0.16 -14.60 9.17
N HIS A 227 -0.56 -14.16 8.13
CA HIS A 227 -1.97 -13.86 8.27
C HIS A 227 -2.72 -15.17 8.52
N PRO A 228 -3.64 -15.23 9.51
CA PRO A 228 -4.55 -16.34 9.60
C PRO A 228 -5.41 -16.33 8.33
N SER A 229 -5.22 -17.36 7.49
CA SER A 229 -5.82 -17.51 6.17
C SER A 229 -7.35 -17.62 6.18
N SER A 230 -7.97 -17.66 7.36
CA SER A 230 -9.42 -17.86 7.55
C SER A 230 -10.17 -16.66 8.10
N ILE A 231 -9.51 -15.52 8.38
CA ILE A 231 -10.18 -14.39 9.03
C ILE A 231 -10.54 -13.31 8.01
N SER A 232 -11.84 -12.96 7.95
CA SER A 232 -12.33 -11.77 7.27
C SER A 232 -11.51 -10.55 7.71
N HIS A 233 -10.77 -9.97 6.78
CA HIS A 233 -9.97 -8.78 7.04
C HIS A 233 -10.88 -7.57 7.30
N THR A 234 -10.79 -7.02 8.50
CA THR A 234 -11.53 -5.83 8.91
C THR A 234 -10.58 -4.81 9.52
N ILE A 235 -11.00 -3.55 9.66
CA ILE A 235 -10.20 -2.54 10.37
C ILE A 235 -9.85 -3.01 11.79
N ALA A 236 -10.80 -3.62 12.51
CA ALA A 236 -10.54 -4.15 13.84
C ALA A 236 -9.55 -5.32 13.84
N ASN A 237 -9.41 -6.03 12.70
CA ASN A 237 -8.62 -7.24 12.60
C ASN A 237 -7.95 -7.38 11.22
N PHE A 238 -6.82 -6.70 11.04
CA PHE A 238 -5.90 -6.91 9.92
C PHE A 238 -4.50 -7.23 10.45
N GLY A 239 -3.74 -8.01 9.68
CA GLY A 239 -2.42 -8.47 10.09
C GLY A 239 -1.35 -7.39 9.99
N LEU A 240 -0.18 -7.68 10.54
CA LEU A 240 1.04 -6.93 10.23
C LEU A 240 1.46 -7.28 8.79
N PRO A 241 2.30 -6.47 8.13
CA PRO A 241 2.90 -6.89 6.87
C PRO A 241 3.56 -8.26 7.01
N ILE A 242 3.50 -9.09 5.98
CA ILE A 242 4.22 -10.36 5.99
C ILE A 242 5.72 -10.02 5.95
N PHE A 243 6.43 -10.32 7.02
CA PHE A 243 7.88 -10.16 7.09
C PHE A 243 8.52 -11.40 7.68
N ALA A 244 9.76 -11.64 7.26
CA ALA A 244 10.69 -12.53 7.93
C ALA A 244 11.49 -11.72 8.94
N SER A 245 11.34 -12.03 10.23
CA SER A 245 12.19 -11.44 11.25
C SER A 245 13.29 -12.41 11.67
N PHE A 246 14.51 -11.89 11.75
CA PHE A 246 15.74 -12.65 12.03
C PHE A 246 16.41 -12.24 13.35
N SER A 247 15.75 -11.42 14.18
CA SER A 247 16.29 -11.06 15.47
C SER A 247 15.58 -11.79 16.60
N GLU A 248 16.35 -12.52 17.43
CA GLU A 248 15.86 -13.08 18.69
C GLU A 248 15.36 -11.98 19.66
N LEU A 249 15.82 -10.74 19.45
CA LEU A 249 15.45 -9.53 20.18
C LEU A 249 14.49 -8.71 19.32
N GLN A 250 13.39 -8.23 19.91
CA GLN A 250 12.37 -7.35 19.33
C GLN A 250 12.86 -6.56 18.11
N ASP A 251 12.45 -7.01 16.94
CA ASP A 251 12.72 -6.33 15.68
C ASP A 251 11.98 -4.97 15.68
N PRO A 252 12.71 -3.85 15.53
CA PRO A 252 12.12 -2.52 15.64
C PRO A 252 11.04 -2.28 14.59
N MET A 253 11.10 -2.94 13.43
CA MET A 253 10.07 -2.80 12.40
C MET A 253 8.76 -3.48 12.82
N ILE A 254 8.82 -4.57 13.57
CA ILE A 254 7.61 -5.23 14.10
C ILE A 254 6.91 -4.33 15.10
N GLU A 255 7.66 -3.76 16.04
CA GLU A 255 7.10 -2.88 17.06
C GLU A 255 6.55 -1.59 16.43
N LEU A 256 7.21 -1.07 15.38
CA LEU A 256 6.68 0.00 14.56
C LEU A 256 5.33 -0.39 13.94
N TYR A 257 5.23 -1.52 13.24
CA TYR A 257 3.98 -1.91 12.59
C TYR A 257 2.85 -2.26 13.57
N LYS A 258 3.18 -2.80 14.75
CA LYS A 258 2.19 -2.98 15.82
C LYS A 258 1.60 -1.65 16.26
N LYS A 259 2.46 -0.64 16.45
CA LYS A 259 2.04 0.73 16.80
C LYS A 259 1.21 1.36 15.68
N GLU A 260 1.69 1.31 14.43
CA GLU A 260 0.98 1.85 13.27
C GLU A 260 -0.39 1.19 13.09
N ARG A 261 -0.50 -0.13 13.31
CA ARG A 261 -1.79 -0.83 13.27
C ARG A 261 -2.80 -0.22 14.24
N THR A 262 -2.38 0.01 15.49
CA THR A 262 -3.24 0.65 16.50
C THR A 262 -3.63 2.07 16.11
N GLU A 263 -2.69 2.85 15.56
CA GLU A 263 -2.98 4.22 15.09
C GLU A 263 -3.96 4.21 13.90
N ILE A 264 -3.77 3.30 12.94
CA ILE A 264 -4.66 3.13 11.79
C ILE A 264 -6.06 2.71 12.26
N GLN A 265 -6.16 1.74 13.17
CA GLN A 265 -7.43 1.34 13.78
C GLN A 265 -8.18 2.54 14.38
N GLN A 266 -7.44 3.38 15.11
CA GLN A 266 -8.00 4.58 15.72
C GLN A 266 -8.39 5.63 14.67
N LEU A 267 -7.65 5.77 13.57
CA LEU A 267 -7.97 6.71 12.48
C LEU A 267 -9.28 6.37 11.77
N TYR A 268 -9.62 5.08 11.67
CA TYR A 268 -10.86 4.59 11.07
C TYR A 268 -12.05 4.55 12.04
N LYS A 269 -11.84 4.89 13.32
CA LYS A 269 -12.92 4.89 14.31
C LYS A 269 -14.06 5.81 13.84
N ASP A 270 -15.26 5.26 13.82
CA ASP A 270 -16.50 5.95 13.43
C ASP A 270 -16.50 6.49 11.98
N LYS A 271 -15.65 5.94 11.10
CA LYS A 271 -15.58 6.30 9.68
C LYS A 271 -16.03 5.15 8.80
N ASP A 272 -16.64 5.49 7.67
CA ASP A 272 -16.86 4.53 6.61
C ASP A 272 -15.52 4.12 5.96
N PHE A 273 -15.30 2.81 5.82
CA PHE A 273 -14.04 2.28 5.31
C PHE A 273 -13.76 2.73 3.88
N VAL A 274 -14.74 2.60 2.97
CA VAL A 274 -14.54 2.90 1.55
C VAL A 274 -14.30 4.39 1.36
N GLU A 275 -15.17 5.22 1.92
CA GLU A 275 -15.10 6.68 1.74
C GLU A 275 -13.82 7.26 2.34
N PHE A 276 -13.42 6.86 3.54
CA PHE A 276 -12.20 7.38 4.17
C PHE A 276 -10.94 6.91 3.43
N THR A 277 -10.93 5.68 2.92
CA THR A 277 -9.81 5.15 2.12
C THR A 277 -9.66 5.89 0.80
N LEU A 278 -10.76 6.07 0.04
CA LEU A 278 -10.76 6.82 -1.21
C LEU A 278 -10.38 8.28 -0.99
N GLN A 279 -10.92 8.90 0.06
CA GLN A 279 -10.53 10.25 0.45
C GLN A 279 -9.03 10.32 0.67
N LYS A 280 -8.41 9.39 1.42
CA LYS A 280 -6.97 9.40 1.66
C LYS A 280 -6.14 9.21 0.38
N LEU A 281 -6.60 8.34 -0.53
CA LEU A 281 -5.91 8.07 -1.80
C LEU A 281 -5.89 9.28 -2.74
N PHE A 282 -6.93 10.12 -2.70
CA PHE A 282 -7.14 11.20 -3.69
C PHE A 282 -7.19 12.62 -3.11
N SER A 283 -7.02 12.80 -1.79
CA SER A 283 -7.13 14.12 -1.12
C SER A 283 -6.01 15.11 -1.46
N SER A 284 -4.90 14.67 -2.06
CA SER A 284 -3.87 15.58 -2.56
C SER A 284 -4.26 16.31 -3.85
N THR A 285 -5.37 15.95 -4.48
CA THR A 285 -5.79 16.52 -5.78
C THR A 285 -6.80 17.67 -5.62
N SER A 286 -7.36 17.88 -4.41
CA SER A 286 -8.34 18.94 -4.15
C SER A 286 -7.76 20.30 -3.78
N GLU A 287 -6.44 20.39 -3.55
CA GLU A 287 -5.73 21.67 -3.51
C GLU A 287 -5.15 21.96 -4.89
N ALA A 288 -6.02 22.22 -5.87
CA ALA A 288 -5.56 22.90 -7.08
C ALA A 288 -4.98 24.25 -6.66
N PRO A 289 -3.78 24.65 -7.11
CA PRO A 289 -3.28 25.98 -6.84
C PRO A 289 -4.27 26.95 -7.46
N ILE A 290 -4.80 27.86 -6.65
CA ILE A 290 -5.42 29.09 -7.14
C ILE A 290 -4.28 29.84 -7.84
N GLY A 291 -4.16 29.65 -9.16
CA GLY A 291 -3.27 30.34 -10.07
C GLY A 291 -4.09 31.11 -11.09
#